data_AF-A0A1X7TXI3-F1
#
_entry.id   AF-A0A1X7TXI3-F1
#
_cell.length_a   1.000
_cell.length_b   1.000
_cell.length_c   1.000
_cell.angle_alpha   90.00
_cell.angle_beta   90.00
_cell.angle_gamma   90.00
#
_symmetry.space_group_name_H-M   'P 1'
#
loop_
_entity.id
_entity.type
_entity.pdbx_description
1 polymer ?
#
loop_
_entity_poly.entity_id
_entity_poly.type
_entity_poly.pdbx_seq_one_letter_code
_entity_poly.pdbx_strand_id
1 'polypeptide(L)'
;MIKVQLSEAKQQANVVQFQLQEKEKELSTAQLQLSEAMEELNGLRRELEEKENIEREKEKQRKEEDFFWFVRKEDIVMIEKVLGRGGWGEVRVALFQGLKVAAKVLHETIISEYNLSIFSREMEIAAKVRHRFGHHVSNPDYCLNCPEGIDFDCNGLLYICDYFNKRIVVY
;
A
#
# COMPACT_ATOMS: atom_id res chain seq x y z
N MET A 1 46.61 -45.63 -58.17
CA MET A 1 45.71 -45.88 -57.04
C MET A 1 46.09 -45.06 -55.80
N ILE A 2 47.29 -45.24 -55.22
CA ILE A 2 47.74 -44.52 -54.01
C ILE A 2 47.75 -42.98 -54.15
N LYS A 3 48.19 -42.44 -55.30
CA LYS A 3 48.22 -40.98 -55.55
C LYS A 3 46.82 -40.34 -55.57
N VAL A 4 45.80 -41.07 -56.03
CA VAL A 4 44.41 -40.59 -56.13
C VAL A 4 43.77 -40.53 -54.74
N GLN A 5 43.99 -41.58 -53.93
CA GLN A 5 43.53 -41.59 -52.52
C GLN A 5 44.17 -40.46 -51.70
N LEU A 6 45.45 -40.15 -51.95
CA LEU A 6 46.15 -39.06 -51.27
C LEU A 6 45.60 -37.68 -51.65
N SER A 7 45.16 -37.48 -52.91
CA SER A 7 44.54 -36.22 -53.32
C SER A 7 43.13 -36.05 -52.74
N GLU A 8 42.34 -37.13 -52.70
CA GLU A 8 40.99 -37.12 -52.12
C GLU A 8 41.03 -36.83 -50.62
N ALA A 9 41.95 -37.47 -49.89
CA ALA A 9 42.14 -37.23 -48.46
C ALA A 9 42.57 -35.79 -48.16
N LYS A 10 43.44 -35.20 -48.99
CA LYS A 10 43.83 -33.78 -48.88
C LYS A 10 42.66 -32.84 -49.12
N GLN A 11 41.81 -33.17 -50.10
CA GLN A 11 40.65 -32.35 -50.44
C GLN A 11 39.59 -32.41 -49.34
N GLN A 12 39.33 -33.60 -48.77
CA GLN A 12 38.49 -33.75 -47.58
C GLN A 12 39.04 -32.99 -46.37
N ALA A 13 40.34 -33.08 -46.10
CA ALA A 13 40.96 -32.36 -44.99
C ALA A 13 40.76 -30.84 -45.08
N ASN A 14 40.89 -30.26 -46.29
CA ASN A 14 40.65 -28.84 -46.51
C ASN A 14 39.18 -28.44 -46.28
N VAL A 15 38.22 -29.28 -46.69
CA VAL A 15 36.79 -29.03 -46.47
C VAL A 15 36.47 -29.06 -44.98
N VAL A 16 36.98 -30.06 -44.25
CA VAL A 16 36.79 -30.17 -42.80
C VAL A 16 37.42 -28.98 -42.07
N GLN A 17 38.61 -28.54 -42.50
CA GLN A 17 39.30 -27.39 -41.90
C GLN A 17 38.50 -26.09 -42.10
N PHE A 18 37.90 -25.89 -43.28
CA PHE A 18 37.05 -24.74 -43.54
C PHE A 18 35.79 -24.75 -42.66
N GLN A 19 35.12 -25.90 -42.55
CA GLN A 19 33.95 -26.08 -41.69
C GLN A 19 34.29 -25.84 -40.20
N LEU A 20 35.47 -26.30 -39.76
CA LEU A 20 35.93 -26.09 -38.39
C LEU A 20 36.10 -24.59 -38.10
N GLN A 21 36.70 -23.83 -39.01
CA GLN A 21 36.83 -22.37 -38.88
C GLN A 21 35.49 -21.64 -38.85
N GLU A 22 34.50 -22.08 -39.63
CA GLU A 22 33.15 -21.50 -39.56
C GLU A 22 32.49 -21.79 -38.21
N LYS A 23 32.60 -23.03 -37.72
CA LYS A 23 32.05 -23.40 -36.41
C LYS A 23 32.72 -22.68 -35.26
N GLU A 24 34.04 -22.43 -35.33
CA GLU A 24 34.76 -21.62 -34.33
C GLU A 24 34.27 -20.17 -34.30
N LYS A 25 33.97 -19.57 -35.46
CA LYS A 25 33.39 -18.23 -35.53
C LYS A 25 31.98 -18.20 -34.95
N GLU A 26 31.13 -19.15 -35.32
CA GLU A 26 29.78 -19.28 -34.77
C GLU A 26 29.81 -19.44 -33.25
N LEU A 27 30.71 -20.31 -32.74
CA LEU A 27 30.87 -20.53 -31.30
C LEU A 27 31.30 -19.25 -30.58
N SER A 28 32.26 -18.51 -31.15
CA SER A 28 32.72 -17.24 -30.59
C SER A 28 31.58 -16.20 -30.53
N THR A 29 30.78 -16.09 -31.59
CA THR A 29 29.61 -15.19 -31.60
C THR A 29 28.55 -15.60 -30.58
N ALA A 30 28.28 -16.90 -30.44
CA ALA A 30 27.31 -17.41 -29.47
C ALA A 30 27.78 -17.17 -28.03
N GLN A 31 29.08 -17.30 -27.75
CA GLN A 31 29.66 -17.02 -26.43
C GLN A 31 29.55 -15.54 -26.06
N LEU A 32 29.78 -14.63 -27.01
CA LEU A 32 29.58 -13.19 -26.83
C LEU A 32 28.12 -12.88 -26.48
N GLN A 33 27.17 -13.37 -27.27
CA GLN A 33 25.73 -13.18 -27.02
C GLN A 33 25.28 -13.74 -25.68
N LEU A 34 25.82 -14.90 -25.28
CA LEU A 34 25.53 -15.49 -23.98
C LEU A 34 26.05 -14.62 -22.84
N SER A 35 27.26 -14.06 -22.98
CA SER A 35 27.83 -13.14 -22.00
C SER A 35 26.97 -11.88 -21.85
N GLU A 36 26.54 -11.27 -22.96
CA GLU A 36 25.67 -10.10 -22.97
C GLU A 36 24.31 -10.41 -22.30
N ALA A 37 23.68 -11.52 -22.67
CA ALA A 37 22.42 -11.94 -22.07
C ALA A 37 22.55 -12.22 -20.56
N MET A 38 23.68 -12.79 -20.11
CA MET A 38 23.94 -13.01 -18.68
C MET A 38 24.11 -11.70 -17.92
N GLU A 39 24.75 -10.69 -18.50
CA GLU A 39 24.85 -9.36 -17.89
C GLU A 39 23.49 -8.68 -17.77
N GLU A 40 22.66 -8.74 -18.82
CA GLU A 40 21.29 -8.21 -18.78
C GLU A 40 20.43 -8.89 -17.70
N LEU A 41 20.51 -10.22 -17.62
CA LEU A 41 19.73 -11.00 -16.65
C LEU A 41 20.16 -10.70 -15.21
N ASN A 42 21.46 -10.48 -14.98
CA ASN A 42 21.98 -10.03 -13.69
C ASN A 42 21.48 -8.61 -13.33
N GLY A 43 21.43 -7.71 -14.30
CA GLY A 43 20.88 -6.36 -14.13
C GLY A 43 19.40 -6.39 -13.74
N LEU A 44 18.58 -7.14 -14.49
CA LEU A 44 17.15 -7.32 -14.22
C LEU A 44 16.90 -7.95 -12.85
N ARG A 45 17.72 -8.95 -12.46
CA ARG A 45 17.61 -9.60 -11.16
C ARG A 45 17.84 -8.62 -10.02
N ARG A 46 18.84 -7.73 -10.14
CA ARG A 46 19.11 -6.70 -9.13
C ARG A 46 17.96 -5.70 -9.03
N GLU A 47 17.42 -5.26 -10.17
CA GLU A 47 16.28 -4.33 -10.18
C GLU A 47 15.03 -4.95 -9.54
N LEU A 48 14.77 -6.24 -9.79
CA LEU A 48 13.65 -6.96 -9.18
C LEU A 48 13.83 -7.04 -7.65
N GLU A 49 15.02 -7.39 -7.19
CA GLU A 49 15.34 -7.48 -5.76
C GLU A 49 15.21 -6.12 -5.05
N GLU A 50 15.62 -5.03 -5.69
CA GLU A 50 15.41 -3.66 -5.21
C GLU A 50 13.92 -3.32 -5.12
N LYS A 51 13.13 -3.65 -6.15
CA LYS A 51 11.67 -3.43 -6.14
C LYS A 51 10.97 -4.21 -5.04
N GLU A 52 11.32 -5.48 -4.86
CA GLU A 52 10.77 -6.34 -3.78
C GLU A 52 11.13 -5.80 -2.39
N ASN A 53 12.33 -5.25 -2.20
CA ASN A 53 12.73 -4.63 -0.93
C ASN A 53 11.92 -3.36 -0.65
N ILE A 54 11.78 -2.48 -1.64
CA ILE A 54 10.98 -1.25 -1.52
C ILE A 54 9.52 -1.60 -1.20
N GLU A 55 8.95 -2.61 -1.84
CA GLU A 55 7.58 -3.04 -1.60
C GLU A 55 7.40 -3.61 -0.18
N ARG A 56 8.34 -4.44 0.29
CA ARG A 56 8.34 -4.95 1.67
C ARG A 56 8.44 -3.83 2.70
N GLU A 57 9.28 -2.82 2.48
CA GLU A 57 9.38 -1.67 3.38
C GLU A 57 8.10 -0.83 3.39
N LYS A 58 7.50 -0.58 2.23
CA LYS A 58 6.20 0.10 2.13
C LYS A 58 5.09 -0.67 2.82
N GLU A 59 5.07 -2.00 2.73
CA GLU A 59 4.08 -2.83 3.43
C GLU A 59 4.27 -2.78 4.95
N LYS A 60 5.52 -2.80 5.44
CA LYS A 60 5.80 -2.60 6.86
C LYS A 60 5.37 -1.24 7.37
N GLN A 61 5.70 -0.17 6.64
CA GLN A 61 5.28 1.19 6.97
C GLN A 61 3.76 1.31 6.99
N ARG A 62 3.06 0.79 5.96
CA ARG A 62 1.59 0.74 5.95
C ARG A 62 1.02 0.03 7.18
N LYS A 63 1.56 -1.13 7.55
CA LYS A 63 1.10 -1.86 8.75
C LYS A 63 1.35 -1.07 10.04
N GLU A 64 2.48 -0.38 10.16
CA GLU A 64 2.75 0.47 11.33
C GLU A 64 1.84 1.71 11.38
N GLU A 65 1.52 2.29 10.22
CA GLU A 65 0.56 3.38 10.09
C GLU A 65 -0.87 2.91 10.37
N ASP A 66 -1.28 1.72 9.95
CA ASP A 66 -2.66 1.24 10.14
C ASP A 66 -3.07 1.14 11.62
N PHE A 67 -2.10 1.05 12.54
CA PHE A 67 -2.35 0.96 13.98
C PHE A 67 -1.96 2.20 14.80
N PHE A 68 -1.56 3.33 14.18
CA PHE A 68 -1.10 4.51 14.96
C PHE A 68 -2.20 5.10 15.88
N TRP A 69 -3.48 4.90 15.52
CA TRP A 69 -4.64 5.41 16.26
C TRP A 69 -5.19 4.39 17.27
N PHE A 70 -4.59 3.20 17.35
CA PHE A 70 -5.03 2.17 18.27
C PHE A 70 -4.68 2.56 19.72
N VAL A 71 -5.71 2.68 20.55
CA VAL A 71 -5.56 2.94 21.98
C VAL A 71 -5.58 1.61 22.72
N ARG A 72 -4.50 1.30 23.45
CA ARG A 72 -4.48 0.12 24.31
C ARG A 72 -5.43 0.31 25.48
N LYS A 73 -6.03 -0.78 25.95
CA LYS A 73 -7.03 -0.76 27.02
C LYS A 73 -6.47 -0.17 28.32
N GLU A 74 -5.17 -0.36 28.56
CA GLU A 74 -4.48 0.13 29.74
C GLU A 74 -4.28 1.65 29.72
N ASP A 75 -4.27 2.26 28.52
CA ASP A 75 -4.04 3.69 28.34
C ASP A 75 -5.33 4.52 28.48
N ILE A 76 -6.50 3.87 28.55
CA ILE A 76 -7.81 4.51 28.66
C ILE A 76 -8.63 3.97 29.83
N VAL A 77 -9.14 4.88 30.67
CA VAL A 77 -10.00 4.56 31.81
C VAL A 77 -11.39 5.13 31.57
N MET A 78 -12.38 4.25 31.43
CA MET A 78 -13.78 4.65 31.27
C MET A 78 -14.35 5.14 32.61
N ILE A 79 -15.01 6.30 32.59
CA ILE A 79 -15.74 6.84 33.74
C ILE A 79 -17.23 6.52 33.56
N GLU A 80 -17.95 6.23 34.65
CA GLU A 80 -19.36 5.84 34.61
C GLU A 80 -20.32 6.93 34.08
N LYS A 81 -19.84 8.16 33.92
CA LYS A 81 -20.66 9.27 33.41
C LYS A 81 -20.97 9.10 31.92
N VAL A 82 -22.23 8.79 31.62
CA VAL A 82 -22.79 8.80 30.26
C VAL A 82 -23.08 10.23 29.83
N LEU A 83 -22.61 10.61 28.63
CA LEU A 83 -22.85 11.89 27.98
C LEU A 83 -24.01 11.84 26.97
N GLY A 84 -24.27 10.67 26.38
CA GLY A 84 -25.37 10.49 25.41
C GLY A 84 -25.54 9.03 24.98
N ARG A 85 -26.68 8.73 24.37
CA ARG A 85 -27.02 7.40 23.80
C ARG A 85 -27.55 7.60 22.38
N GLY A 86 -27.22 6.70 21.47
CA GLY A 86 -27.70 6.70 20.08
C GLY A 86 -27.77 5.28 19.52
N GLY A 87 -28.24 5.14 18.28
CA GLY A 87 -28.46 3.82 17.65
C GLY A 87 -27.20 2.97 17.53
N TRP A 88 -26.02 3.60 17.50
CA TRP A 88 -24.72 2.93 17.37
C TRP A 88 -23.99 2.70 18.69
N GLY A 89 -24.56 3.09 19.83
CA GLY A 89 -23.88 3.00 21.11
C GLY A 89 -24.11 4.18 22.03
N GLU A 90 -23.30 4.25 23.08
CA GLU A 90 -23.35 5.30 24.09
C GLU A 90 -22.03 6.04 24.19
N VAL A 91 -22.09 7.33 24.45
CA VAL A 91 -20.90 8.16 24.67
C VAL A 91 -20.71 8.30 26.16
N ARG A 92 -19.53 7.96 26.67
CA ARG A 92 -19.13 8.11 28.07
C ARG A 92 -17.95 9.06 28.18
N VAL A 93 -17.73 9.60 29.37
CA VAL A 93 -16.47 10.27 29.70
C VAL A 93 -15.39 9.21 29.91
N ALA A 94 -14.19 9.44 29.40
CA ALA A 94 -13.02 8.62 29.72
C ALA A 94 -11.80 9.51 30.01
N LEU A 95 -10.79 8.91 30.64
CA LEU A 95 -9.46 9.48 30.81
C LEU A 95 -8.50 8.73 29.89
N PHE A 96 -7.89 9.43 28.94
CA PHE A 96 -6.84 8.91 28.08
C PHE A 96 -5.58 9.73 28.30
N GLN A 97 -4.51 9.10 28.80
CA GLN A 97 -3.25 9.79 29.14
C GLN A 97 -3.44 11.08 29.99
N GLY A 98 -4.37 11.04 30.95
CA GLY A 98 -4.69 12.19 31.82
C GLY A 98 -5.62 13.24 31.19
N LEU A 99 -5.95 13.13 29.90
CA LEU A 99 -6.91 14.00 29.22
C LEU A 99 -8.32 13.44 29.34
N LYS A 100 -9.28 14.33 29.62
CA LYS A 100 -10.70 13.98 29.63
C LYS A 100 -11.23 13.95 28.20
N VAL A 101 -11.70 12.80 27.76
CA VAL A 101 -12.18 12.56 26.39
C VAL A 101 -13.62 12.03 26.39
N ALA A 102 -14.28 12.12 25.25
CA ALA A 102 -15.54 11.44 24.98
C ALA A 102 -15.23 10.11 24.29
N ALA A 103 -15.65 8.99 24.89
CA ALA A 103 -15.45 7.66 24.36
C ALA A 103 -16.80 7.07 23.94
N LYS A 104 -16.94 6.76 22.64
CA LYS A 104 -18.13 6.08 22.08
C LYS A 104 -17.97 4.58 22.25
N VAL A 105 -18.90 3.97 22.98
CA VAL A 105 -18.96 2.52 23.27
C VAL A 105 -20.04 1.92 22.39
N LEU A 106 -19.66 1.03 21.46
CA LEU A 106 -20.60 0.35 20.58
C LEU A 106 -21.46 -0.65 21.36
N HIS A 107 -22.74 -0.78 21.01
CA HIS A 107 -23.62 -1.80 21.59
C HIS A 107 -23.20 -3.20 21.12
N GLU A 108 -23.14 -4.18 22.01
CA GLU A 108 -22.74 -5.55 21.66
C GLU A 108 -23.53 -6.15 20.49
N THR A 109 -24.82 -5.79 20.38
CA THR A 109 -25.73 -6.26 19.33
C THR A 109 -25.35 -5.79 17.91
N ILE A 110 -24.57 -4.72 17.78
CA ILE A 110 -24.11 -4.22 16.47
C ILE A 110 -22.70 -4.70 16.14
N ILE A 111 -22.01 -5.35 17.08
CA ILE A 111 -20.65 -5.85 16.88
C ILE A 111 -20.73 -7.11 16.00
N SER A 112 -20.43 -6.93 14.73
CA SER A 112 -20.24 -7.98 13.73
C SER A 112 -18.96 -7.69 12.94
N GLU A 113 -18.36 -8.68 12.28
CA GLU A 113 -17.18 -8.45 11.44
C GLU A 113 -17.42 -7.35 10.39
N TYR A 114 -18.61 -7.34 9.78
CA TYR A 114 -19.01 -6.31 8.83
C TYR A 114 -19.04 -4.91 9.45
N ASN A 115 -19.75 -4.72 10.57
CA ASN A 115 -19.84 -3.41 11.21
C ASN A 115 -18.51 -2.95 11.80
N LEU A 116 -17.68 -3.88 12.29
CA LEU A 116 -16.32 -3.58 12.72
C LEU A 116 -15.45 -3.10 11.56
N SER A 117 -15.58 -3.67 10.37
CA SER A 117 -14.85 -3.20 9.19
C SER A 117 -15.24 -1.78 8.78
N ILE A 118 -16.54 -1.44 8.86
CA ILE A 118 -17.03 -0.08 8.62
C ILE A 118 -16.48 0.88 9.68
N PHE A 119 -16.54 0.49 10.96
CA PHE A 119 -16.03 1.29 12.06
C PHE A 119 -14.52 1.54 11.94
N SER A 120 -13.73 0.51 11.63
CA SER A 120 -12.28 0.65 11.42
C SER A 120 -11.96 1.60 10.28
N ARG A 121 -12.71 1.53 9.18
CA ARG A 121 -12.56 2.46 8.05
C ARG A 121 -12.88 3.91 8.44
N GLU A 122 -13.95 4.14 9.19
CA GLU A 122 -14.25 5.48 9.73
C GLU A 122 -13.12 6.00 10.62
N MET A 123 -12.54 5.13 11.46
CA MET A 123 -11.45 5.51 12.35
C MET A 123 -10.16 5.83 11.61
N GLU A 124 -9.84 5.08 10.56
CA GLU A 124 -8.70 5.38 9.69
C GLU A 124 -8.80 6.78 9.07
N ILE A 125 -9.99 7.15 8.61
CA ILE A 125 -10.27 8.48 8.07
C ILE A 125 -10.17 9.54 9.18
N ALA A 126 -10.89 9.34 10.29
CA ALA A 126 -10.93 10.32 11.38
C ALA A 126 -9.56 10.57 12.02
N ALA A 127 -8.69 9.55 12.09
CA ALA A 127 -7.34 9.65 12.63
C ALA A 127 -6.40 10.48 11.74
N LYS A 128 -6.67 10.56 10.43
CA LYS A 128 -5.91 11.34 9.46
C LYS A 128 -6.38 12.81 9.37
N VAL A 129 -7.61 13.11 9.79
CA VAL A 129 -8.15 14.48 9.80
C VAL A 129 -7.47 15.33 10.88
N ARG A 130 -6.67 16.31 10.47
CA ARG A 130 -6.02 17.28 11.36
C ARG A 130 -6.48 18.71 11.08
N HIS A 131 -7.74 19.00 11.41
CA HIS A 131 -8.29 20.33 11.29
C HIS A 131 -8.53 20.98 12.66
N ARG A 132 -7.96 22.17 12.91
CA ARG A 132 -8.15 22.91 14.17
C ARG A 132 -9.50 23.64 14.17
N PHE A 133 -10.60 22.93 14.42
CA PHE A 133 -11.87 23.58 14.81
C PHE A 133 -12.18 23.32 16.28
N GLY A 134 -11.41 23.98 17.16
CA GLY A 134 -11.59 23.97 18.61
C GLY A 134 -12.14 25.29 19.18
N HIS A 135 -12.55 26.23 18.34
CA HIS A 135 -13.31 27.40 18.79
C HIS A 135 -14.77 27.18 18.43
N HIS A 136 -15.65 27.27 19.43
CA HIS A 136 -17.09 27.37 19.26
C HIS A 136 -17.41 28.31 18.10
N VAL A 137 -17.79 27.77 16.95
CA VAL A 137 -18.27 28.57 15.84
C VAL A 137 -19.68 28.98 16.24
N SER A 138 -19.83 30.23 16.68
CA SER A 138 -21.09 30.85 17.05
C SER A 138 -22.04 31.07 15.87
N ASN A 139 -21.69 30.57 14.69
CA ASN A 139 -22.53 30.63 13.50
C ASN A 139 -23.07 29.21 13.18
N PRO A 140 -24.39 28.98 13.35
CA PRO A 140 -25.03 27.68 13.10
C PRO A 140 -24.87 27.20 11.65
N ASP A 141 -24.55 28.11 10.72
CA ASP A 141 -24.27 27.77 9.33
C ASP A 141 -22.96 27.00 9.14
N TYR A 142 -22.09 26.83 10.14
CA TYR A 142 -20.87 26.00 9.99
C TYR A 142 -20.94 24.68 10.76
N CYS A 143 -22.06 24.42 11.45
CA CYS A 143 -22.28 23.15 12.11
C CYS A 143 -22.74 22.10 11.09
N LEU A 144 -22.08 20.94 11.07
CA LEU A 144 -22.54 19.77 10.32
C LEU A 144 -23.73 19.14 11.04
N ASN A 145 -24.74 18.68 10.29
CA ASN A 145 -25.98 18.08 10.79
C ASN A 145 -26.25 16.76 10.05
N CYS A 146 -25.93 15.65 10.72
CA CYS A 146 -25.92 14.29 10.15
C CYS A 146 -25.03 14.18 8.90
N PRO A 147 -23.71 14.36 9.03
CA PRO A 147 -22.82 14.08 7.92
C PRO A 147 -22.84 12.58 7.59
N GLU A 148 -23.21 12.22 6.36
CA GLU A 148 -23.38 10.82 5.94
C GLU A 148 -22.28 10.32 5.00
N GLY A 149 -21.47 11.23 4.44
CA GLY A 149 -20.40 10.89 3.49
C GLY A 149 -19.21 11.84 3.61
N ILE A 150 -18.02 11.29 3.46
CA ILE A 150 -16.76 12.03 3.49
C ILE A 150 -15.85 11.53 2.35
N ASP A 151 -15.23 12.45 1.60
CA ASP A 151 -14.32 12.11 0.49
C ASP A 151 -13.24 13.18 0.29
N PHE A 152 -12.17 12.85 -0.43
CA PHE A 152 -11.09 13.78 -0.81
C PHE A 152 -10.93 13.86 -2.33
N ASP A 153 -10.61 15.05 -2.86
CA ASP A 153 -10.20 15.20 -4.26
C ASP A 153 -8.68 15.02 -4.46
N CYS A 154 -8.21 15.09 -5.72
CA CYS A 154 -6.80 14.99 -6.05
C CYS A 154 -5.95 16.20 -5.59
N ASN A 155 -6.58 17.27 -5.13
CA ASN A 155 -5.92 18.44 -4.55
C ASN A 155 -5.87 18.39 -3.01
N GLY A 156 -6.47 17.36 -2.40
CA GLY A 156 -6.52 17.17 -0.96
C GLY A 156 -7.63 17.94 -0.24
N LEU A 157 -8.63 18.46 -0.97
CA LEU A 157 -9.80 19.11 -0.38
C LEU A 157 -10.75 18.06 0.20
N LEU A 158 -11.27 18.32 1.40
CA LEU A 158 -12.18 17.43 2.13
C LEU A 158 -13.63 17.80 1.85
N TYR A 159 -14.39 16.84 1.33
CA TYR A 159 -15.82 16.97 1.07
C TYR A 159 -16.60 16.24 2.14
N ILE A 160 -17.55 16.93 2.78
CA ILE A 160 -18.46 16.35 3.76
C ILE A 160 -19.90 16.56 3.27
N CYS A 161 -20.63 15.46 3.07
CA CYS A 161 -22.06 15.48 2.78
C CYS A 161 -22.83 15.72 4.08
N ASP A 162 -23.33 16.94 4.26
CA ASP A 162 -24.06 17.40 5.43
C ASP A 162 -25.57 17.22 5.20
N TYR A 163 -26.07 16.01 5.50
CA TYR A 163 -27.35 15.49 5.00
C TYR A 163 -28.56 16.33 5.41
N PHE A 164 -28.70 16.63 6.71
CA PHE A 164 -29.87 17.38 7.18
C PHE A 164 -29.80 18.87 6.85
N ASN A 165 -28.60 19.41 6.62
CA ASN A 165 -28.46 20.76 6.08
C ASN A 165 -28.51 20.80 4.54
N LYS A 166 -28.67 19.64 3.88
CA LYS A 166 -28.82 19.49 2.42
C LYS A 166 -27.70 20.18 1.63
N ARG A 167 -26.46 20.02 2.07
CA ARG A 167 -25.30 20.66 1.45
C ARG A 167 -24.08 19.76 1.47
N ILE A 168 -23.11 20.10 0.63
CA ILE A 168 -21.75 19.54 0.71
C ILE A 168 -20.85 20.66 1.21
N VAL A 169 -20.12 20.41 2.28
CA VAL A 169 -19.14 21.34 2.84
C VAL A 169 -17.75 20.92 2.36
N VAL A 170 -16.97 21.88 1.85
CA VAL A 170 -15.63 21.66 1.32
C VAL A 170 -14.63 22.39 2.21
N TYR A 171 -13.56 21.70 2.62
CA TYR A 171 -12.47 22.25 3.43
C TYR A 171 -11.12 22.06 2.75
#